data_AF-X0WV77-F1
#
_entry.id   AF-X0WV77-F1
#
_cell.length_a   1.000
_cell.length_b   1.000
_cell.length_c   1.000
_cell.angle_alpha   90.00
_cell.angle_beta   90.00
_cell.angle_gamma   90.00
#
_symmetry.space_group_name_H-M   'P 1'
#
loop_
_entity.id
_entity.type
_entity.pdbx_description
1 polymer ?
#
loop_
_entity_poly.entity_id
_entity_poly.type
_entity_poly.pdbx_seq_one_letter_code
_entity_poly.pdbx_strand_id
1 'polypeptide(L)'
;QTPFTNITLDLNCPDYMKEENVIIGGQIKKEKYKDFQKEMDIFNKAFAEIMIDGDAKGRPFTFPIPTYNITKDFDWDNKNYDLIWEMTAKYGAPYFSNFINSDMNPDDARSMCCRLRLDKRDLKKRGGGLFGSNPLTGSIGVVTINIPRIGYKAKNEEEFFQELERLMELAKESLIIKREVLESFTEKGLYPYSTFYLRNIKKGFKGYWKNHFSTIGIIGVNDALLNLKNVSIADKEGLKFAEKIMDFMRNK
;
A
#
# COMPACT_ATOMS: atom_id res chain seq x y z
N GLN A 1 14.00 -14.43 -10.90
CA GLN A 1 13.72 -13.44 -9.85
C GLN A 1 12.92 -14.13 -8.76
N THR A 2 13.22 -13.87 -7.49
CA THR A 2 12.41 -14.36 -6.36
C THR A 2 11.05 -13.66 -6.34
N PRO A 3 10.02 -14.23 -5.68
CA PRO A 3 8.75 -13.53 -5.48
C PRO A 3 8.96 -12.19 -4.78
N PHE A 4 8.18 -11.18 -5.17
CA PHE A 4 8.14 -9.90 -4.48
C PHE A 4 7.42 -10.08 -3.15
N THR A 5 8.09 -9.85 -2.03
CA THR A 5 7.50 -9.94 -0.69
C THR A 5 7.79 -8.67 0.10
N ASN A 6 6.81 -8.24 0.89
CA ASN A 6 6.94 -7.10 1.79
C ASN A 6 6.47 -7.55 3.17
N ILE A 7 7.18 -7.11 4.20
CA ILE A 7 6.75 -7.29 5.59
C ILE A 7 6.60 -5.92 6.23
N THR A 8 5.57 -5.76 7.05
CA THR A 8 5.41 -4.60 7.91
C THR A 8 5.68 -5.03 9.33
N LEU A 9 6.61 -4.34 9.99
CA LEU A 9 7.04 -4.64 11.34
C LEU A 9 6.53 -3.55 12.25
N ASP A 10 5.74 -3.94 13.25
CA ASP A 10 5.27 -3.05 14.29
C ASP A 10 6.35 -3.00 15.39
N LEU A 11 6.73 -1.79 15.81
CA LEU A 11 7.68 -1.58 16.90
C LEU A 11 7.02 -1.65 18.27
N ASN A 12 5.73 -1.34 18.34
CA ASN A 12 4.91 -1.44 19.54
C ASN A 12 3.71 -2.34 19.26
N CYS A 13 3.18 -2.98 20.30
CA CYS A 13 1.96 -3.77 20.19
C CYS A 13 0.79 -2.91 19.68
N PRO A 14 0.10 -3.27 18.58
CA PRO A 14 -0.99 -2.49 18.04
C PRO A 14 -2.19 -2.38 19.01
N ASP A 15 -2.86 -1.24 19.00
CA ASP A 15 -3.93 -0.93 19.95
C ASP A 15 -5.10 -1.91 19.91
N TYR A 16 -5.45 -2.41 18.72
CA TYR A 16 -6.53 -3.38 18.56
C TYR A 16 -6.21 -4.77 19.10
N MET A 17 -4.92 -5.11 19.28
CA MET A 17 -4.49 -6.43 19.80
C MET A 17 -4.06 -6.39 21.26
N LYS A 18 -3.67 -5.22 21.77
CA LYS A 18 -2.96 -5.10 23.05
C LYS A 18 -3.67 -5.77 24.23
N GLU A 19 -5.01 -5.75 24.25
CA GLU A 19 -5.83 -6.35 25.31
C GLU A 19 -6.28 -7.79 25.02
N GLU A 20 -6.02 -8.31 23.82
CA GLU A 20 -6.36 -9.69 23.45
C GLU A 20 -5.40 -10.68 24.12
N ASN A 21 -5.94 -11.83 24.50
CA ASN A 21 -5.15 -12.92 25.05
C ASN A 21 -4.27 -13.58 23.97
N VAL A 22 -3.03 -13.89 24.32
CA VAL A 22 -2.11 -14.52 23.38
C VAL A 22 -2.49 -15.96 23.09
N ILE A 23 -2.19 -16.41 21.87
CA ILE A 23 -2.38 -17.80 21.44
C ILE A 23 -1.00 -18.46 21.31
N ILE A 24 -0.73 -19.46 22.14
CA ILE A 24 0.54 -20.21 22.13
C ILE A 24 0.21 -21.69 21.93
N GLY A 25 0.78 -22.29 20.88
CA GLY A 25 0.52 -23.70 20.53
C GLY A 25 -0.96 -23.96 20.19
N GLY A 26 -1.67 -22.96 19.67
CA GLY A 26 -3.11 -23.04 19.37
C GLY A 26 -4.03 -22.89 20.59
N GLN A 27 -3.48 -22.62 21.78
CA GLN A 27 -4.26 -22.42 23.01
C GLN A 27 -4.22 -20.96 23.46
N ILE A 28 -5.38 -20.42 23.81
CA ILE A 28 -5.51 -19.11 24.44
C ILE A 28 -4.87 -19.18 25.84
N LYS A 29 -4.02 -18.19 26.16
CA LYS A 29 -3.34 -18.05 27.45
C LYS A 29 -3.91 -16.86 28.24
N LYS A 30 -3.46 -16.67 29.48
CA LYS A 30 -3.99 -15.59 30.35
C LYS A 30 -3.34 -14.25 30.06
N GLU A 31 -2.09 -14.30 29.62
CA GLU A 31 -1.26 -13.17 29.21
C GLU A 31 -1.86 -12.50 27.97
N LYS A 32 -1.61 -11.19 27.84
CA LYS A 32 -2.12 -10.36 26.76
C LYS A 32 -0.99 -9.96 25.82
N TYR A 33 -1.28 -9.61 24.57
CA TYR A 33 -0.24 -9.24 23.60
C TYR A 33 0.62 -8.06 24.07
N LYS A 34 0.05 -7.09 24.80
CA LYS A 34 0.82 -5.96 25.36
C LYS A 34 1.93 -6.36 26.34
N ASP A 35 1.82 -7.55 26.93
CA ASP A 35 2.79 -8.03 27.93
C ASP A 35 4.09 -8.52 27.27
N PHE A 36 4.14 -8.59 25.92
CA PHE A 36 5.24 -9.15 25.13
C PHE A 36 6.05 -8.11 24.34
N GLN A 37 6.10 -6.86 24.81
CA GLN A 37 6.88 -5.80 24.16
C GLN A 37 8.38 -6.16 24.05
N LYS A 38 8.93 -6.81 25.09
CA LYS A 38 10.32 -7.24 25.11
C LYS A 38 10.62 -8.24 23.98
N GLU A 39 9.72 -9.18 23.73
CA GLU A 39 9.85 -10.17 22.67
C GLU A 39 9.73 -9.51 21.28
N MET A 40 8.86 -8.51 21.14
CA MET A 40 8.77 -7.71 19.91
C MET A 40 10.07 -6.94 19.63
N ASP A 41 10.69 -6.36 20.66
CA ASP A 41 11.98 -5.67 20.55
C ASP A 41 13.09 -6.65 20.15
N ILE A 42 13.16 -7.82 20.78
CA ILE A 42 14.13 -8.88 20.45
C ILE A 42 13.98 -9.31 18.98
N PHE A 43 12.73 -9.51 18.52
CA PHE A 43 12.48 -9.91 17.13
C PHE A 43 12.92 -8.84 16.14
N ASN A 44 12.55 -7.58 16.35
CA ASN A 44 12.94 -6.46 15.48
C ASN A 44 14.46 -6.28 15.45
N LYS A 45 15.12 -6.41 16.61
CA LYS A 45 16.57 -6.35 16.73
C LYS A 45 17.23 -7.46 15.89
N ALA A 46 16.87 -8.71 16.11
CA ALA A 46 17.43 -9.85 15.39
C ALA A 46 17.17 -9.76 13.88
N PHE A 47 15.99 -9.27 13.48
CA PHE A 47 15.69 -9.05 12.07
C PHE A 47 16.61 -7.99 11.45
N ALA A 48 16.82 -6.86 12.13
CA ALA A 48 17.70 -5.81 11.66
C ALA A 48 19.17 -6.27 11.56
N GLU A 49 19.67 -7.02 12.54
CA GLU A 49 21.03 -7.60 12.52
C GLU A 49 21.27 -8.45 11.27
N ILE A 50 20.36 -9.37 10.97
CA ILE A 50 20.47 -10.22 9.78
C ILE A 50 20.40 -9.40 8.49
N MET A 51 19.52 -8.39 8.43
CA MET A 51 19.42 -7.53 7.26
C MET A 51 20.67 -6.65 7.06
N ILE A 52 21.35 -6.26 8.13
CA ILE A 52 22.64 -5.54 8.11
C ILE A 52 23.77 -6.45 7.65
N ASP A 53 23.81 -7.71 8.13
CA ASP A 53 24.82 -8.69 7.71
C ASP A 53 24.71 -9.01 6.22
N GLY A 54 23.47 -9.08 5.71
CA GLY A 54 23.18 -9.35 4.32
C GLY A 54 23.28 -10.85 3.96
N ASP A 55 23.29 -11.14 2.67
CA ASP A 55 23.37 -12.51 2.17
C ASP A 55 24.76 -13.14 2.44
N ALA A 56 24.96 -14.38 2.00
CA ALA A 56 26.24 -15.09 2.17
C ALA A 56 27.48 -14.38 1.56
N LYS A 57 27.28 -13.31 0.79
CA LYS A 57 28.33 -12.46 0.21
C LYS A 57 28.30 -11.02 0.78
N GLY A 58 27.54 -10.77 1.85
CA GLY A 58 27.40 -9.45 2.48
C GLY A 58 26.55 -8.45 1.69
N ARG A 59 25.77 -8.91 0.70
CA ARG A 59 24.92 -8.03 -0.13
C ARG A 59 23.56 -7.85 0.52
N PRO A 60 22.91 -6.68 0.35
CA PRO A 60 21.59 -6.47 0.91
C PRO A 60 20.58 -7.46 0.33
N PHE A 61 19.68 -7.95 1.18
CA PHE A 61 18.55 -8.75 0.73
C PHE A 61 17.62 -7.89 -0.13
N THR A 62 17.23 -8.43 -1.29
CA THR A 62 16.21 -7.78 -2.13
C THR A 62 14.81 -7.96 -1.56
N PHE A 63 14.56 -9.11 -0.90
CA PHE A 63 13.27 -9.46 -0.33
C PHE A 63 13.43 -10.27 0.97
N PRO A 64 12.47 -10.19 1.92
CA PRO A 64 11.33 -9.27 1.87
C PRO A 64 11.77 -7.82 2.03
N ILE A 65 10.99 -6.89 1.50
CA ILE A 65 11.17 -5.47 1.78
C ILE A 65 10.60 -5.18 3.18
N PRO A 66 11.41 -4.78 4.15
CA PRO A 66 10.91 -4.37 5.46
C PRO A 66 10.31 -2.96 5.40
N THR A 67 9.18 -2.79 6.09
CA THR A 67 8.52 -1.49 6.27
C THR A 67 8.21 -1.26 7.73
N TYR A 68 8.58 -0.08 8.25
CA TYR A 68 8.21 0.39 9.58
C TYR A 68 7.25 1.58 9.49
N ASN A 69 6.35 1.69 10.44
CA ASN A 69 5.42 2.82 10.53
C ASN A 69 6.04 3.91 11.41
N ILE A 70 6.01 5.16 10.94
CA ILE A 70 6.40 6.33 11.74
C ILE A 70 5.14 7.13 12.04
N THR A 71 4.79 7.22 13.33
CA THR A 71 3.62 7.92 13.85
C THR A 71 4.00 9.21 14.56
N LYS A 72 3.01 9.99 15.01
CA LYS A 72 3.24 11.25 15.74
C LYS A 72 3.91 11.04 17.10
N ASP A 73 3.68 9.90 17.72
CA ASP A 73 4.21 9.44 19.00
C ASP A 73 5.44 8.54 18.86
N PHE A 74 6.06 8.49 17.68
CA PHE A 74 7.25 7.70 17.43
C PHE A 74 8.41 8.16 18.35
N ASP A 75 8.99 7.22 19.10
CA ASP A 75 10.10 7.47 20.01
C ASP A 75 11.43 7.49 19.25
N TRP A 76 11.87 8.67 18.85
CA TRP A 76 13.07 8.86 18.03
C TRP A 76 14.37 8.52 18.74
N ASP A 77 14.39 8.62 20.07
CA ASP A 77 15.59 8.41 20.90
C ASP A 77 15.64 6.99 21.49
N ASN A 78 14.73 6.11 21.08
CA ASN A 78 14.70 4.73 21.53
C ASN A 78 15.89 3.93 20.97
N LYS A 79 16.79 3.52 21.88
CA LYS A 79 17.99 2.73 21.55
C LYS A 79 17.69 1.38 20.91
N ASN A 80 16.49 0.83 21.08
CA ASN A 80 16.10 -0.40 20.39
C ASN A 80 15.99 -0.19 18.87
N TYR A 81 15.92 1.06 18.39
CA TYR A 81 15.81 1.39 16.97
C TYR A 81 17.17 1.67 16.32
N ASP A 82 18.28 1.70 17.07
CA ASP A 82 19.62 2.02 16.57
C ASP A 82 20.02 1.16 15.37
N LEU A 83 19.73 -0.14 15.40
CA LEU A 83 20.02 -1.04 14.28
C LEU A 83 19.12 -0.79 13.06
N ILE A 84 17.90 -0.31 13.26
CA ILE A 84 17.02 0.07 12.14
C ILE A 84 17.62 1.27 11.41
N TRP A 85 18.19 2.22 12.16
CA TRP A 85 18.91 3.37 11.59
C TRP A 85 20.21 2.97 10.92
N GLU A 86 20.97 2.06 11.51
CA GLU A 86 22.18 1.51 10.89
C GLU A 86 21.87 0.81 9.56
N MET A 87 20.84 -0.04 9.54
CA MET A 87 20.33 -0.69 8.33
C MET A 87 19.97 0.35 7.25
N THR A 88 19.29 1.43 7.67
CA THR A 88 18.89 2.55 6.79
C THR A 88 20.10 3.24 6.19
N ALA A 89 21.09 3.58 7.02
CA ALA A 89 22.30 4.26 6.59
C ALA A 89 23.14 3.40 5.63
N LYS A 90 23.22 2.09 5.90
CA LYS A 90 24.05 1.17 5.13
C LYS A 90 23.45 0.82 3.76
N TYR A 91 22.14 0.59 3.69
CA TYR A 91 21.50 0.00 2.51
C TYR A 91 20.31 0.80 1.95
N GLY A 92 19.88 1.89 2.59
CA GLY A 92 18.67 2.61 2.18
C GLY A 92 17.37 1.83 2.43
N ALA A 93 17.42 0.82 3.30
CA ALA A 93 16.29 0.03 3.77
C ALA A 93 16.26 0.08 5.31
N PRO A 94 15.10 0.11 5.98
CA PRO A 94 13.79 -0.27 5.48
C PRO A 94 13.05 0.90 4.83
N TYR A 95 11.86 0.63 4.30
CA TYR A 95 10.91 1.69 4.00
C TYR A 95 10.23 2.20 5.26
N PHE A 96 9.94 3.51 5.28
CA PHE A 96 9.19 4.14 6.35
C PHE A 96 7.84 4.63 5.84
N SER A 97 6.77 4.07 6.40
CA SER A 97 5.42 4.55 6.18
C SER A 97 5.17 5.73 7.11
N ASN A 98 5.29 6.94 6.58
CA ASN A 98 5.03 8.18 7.33
C ASN A 98 3.52 8.39 7.54
N PHE A 99 3.11 8.47 8.82
CA PHE A 99 1.77 8.81 9.31
C PHE A 99 1.75 10.13 10.12
N ILE A 100 2.88 10.81 10.30
CA ILE A 100 2.96 12.08 11.08
C ILE A 100 2.05 13.15 10.48
N ASN A 101 2.08 13.29 9.16
CA ASN A 101 1.32 14.29 8.40
C ASN A 101 0.05 13.70 7.76
N SER A 102 -0.46 12.59 8.29
CA SER A 102 -1.65 11.91 7.77
C SER A 102 -2.78 11.94 8.79
N ASP A 103 -4.01 12.06 8.30
CA ASP A 103 -5.23 11.84 9.09
C ASP A 103 -5.53 10.33 9.29
N MET A 104 -4.68 9.45 8.76
CA MET A 104 -4.82 8.00 8.87
C MET A 104 -4.04 7.44 10.06
N ASN A 105 -4.63 6.49 10.77
CA ASN A 105 -3.92 5.67 11.76
C ASN A 105 -3.18 4.51 11.04
N PRO A 106 -2.03 4.01 11.53
CA PRO A 106 -1.46 2.72 11.10
C PRO A 106 -2.48 1.56 11.09
N ASP A 107 -3.43 1.58 12.04
CA ASP A 107 -4.53 0.62 12.08
C ASP A 107 -5.54 0.80 10.94
N ASP A 108 -5.52 1.97 10.28
CA ASP A 108 -6.33 2.32 9.10
C ASP A 108 -5.60 2.13 7.76
N ALA A 109 -4.31 1.77 7.75
CA ALA A 109 -3.59 1.49 6.50
C ALA A 109 -2.45 0.48 6.70
N ARG A 110 -2.45 -0.61 5.92
CA ARG A 110 -1.26 -1.45 5.75
C ARG A 110 -0.73 -1.21 4.34
N SER A 111 0.58 -1.03 4.22
CA SER A 111 1.23 -0.85 2.92
C SER A 111 1.14 -2.14 2.12
N MET A 112 0.33 -2.13 1.06
CA MET A 112 0.17 -3.28 0.17
C MET A 112 1.16 -3.15 -0.98
N CYS A 113 2.43 -3.48 -0.72
CA CYS A 113 3.56 -3.38 -1.65
C CYS A 113 3.87 -1.94 -2.12
N CYS A 114 4.71 -1.82 -3.17
CA CYS A 114 5.58 -0.69 -3.55
C CYS A 114 5.11 0.76 -3.30
N ARG A 115 3.80 1.08 -3.37
CA ARG A 115 3.28 2.42 -3.01
C ARG A 115 1.75 2.47 -2.83
N LEU A 116 1.05 1.33 -2.90
CA LEU A 116 -0.40 1.32 -2.83
C LEU A 116 -0.85 1.53 -1.37
N ARG A 117 -1.35 2.74 -1.09
CA ARG A 117 -2.01 3.08 0.18
C ARG A 117 -3.51 3.02 -0.05
N LEU A 118 -4.18 2.18 0.73
CA LEU A 118 -5.63 2.00 0.68
C LEU A 118 -6.25 2.71 1.88
N ASP A 119 -7.18 3.64 1.63
CA ASP A 119 -7.96 4.25 2.70
C ASP A 119 -8.98 3.24 3.25
N LYS A 120 -8.78 2.77 4.48
CA LYS A 120 -9.72 1.82 5.10
C LYS A 120 -11.07 2.43 5.43
N ARG A 121 -11.23 3.76 5.48
CA ARG A 121 -12.55 4.38 5.68
C ARG A 121 -13.49 4.06 4.51
N ASP A 122 -12.95 3.96 3.31
CA ASP A 122 -13.73 3.55 2.13
C ASP A 122 -14.05 2.05 2.12
N LEU A 123 -13.20 1.20 2.73
CA LEU A 123 -13.48 -0.22 2.99
C LEU A 123 -14.50 -0.42 4.13
N LYS A 124 -14.44 0.40 5.18
CA LYS A 124 -15.37 0.39 6.32
C LYS A 124 -16.77 0.84 5.88
N LYS A 125 -16.85 1.85 5.00
CA LYS A 125 -18.10 2.24 4.29
C LYS A 125 -18.65 1.11 3.41
N ARG A 126 -17.79 0.23 2.90
CA ARG A 126 -18.18 -0.95 2.11
C ARG A 126 -18.48 -2.18 2.96
N GLY A 127 -18.54 -2.07 4.30
CA GLY A 127 -19.01 -3.11 5.20
C GLY A 127 -17.94 -4.08 5.72
N GLY A 128 -16.64 -3.77 5.57
CA GLY A 128 -15.56 -4.58 6.12
C GLY A 128 -15.65 -4.65 7.64
N GLY A 129 -15.99 -5.83 8.16
CA GLY A 129 -16.15 -6.08 9.59
C GLY A 129 -14.88 -5.77 10.39
N LEU A 130 -15.08 -5.53 11.69
CA LEU A 130 -14.05 -5.23 12.70
C LEU A 130 -12.94 -6.29 12.82
N PHE A 131 -13.15 -7.49 12.24
CA PHE A 131 -12.26 -8.65 12.37
C PHE A 131 -11.71 -9.09 11.00
N GLY A 132 -10.40 -8.94 10.80
CA GLY A 132 -9.64 -9.79 9.88
C GLY A 132 -9.77 -9.52 8.37
N SER A 133 -10.37 -8.42 7.91
CA SER A 133 -10.30 -8.02 6.48
C SER A 133 -8.95 -7.41 6.08
N ASN A 134 -8.11 -7.09 7.07
CA ASN A 134 -6.87 -6.33 6.89
C ASN A 134 -5.81 -6.97 5.97
N PRO A 135 -5.64 -8.31 5.89
CA PRO A 135 -4.71 -8.93 4.94
C PRO A 135 -5.37 -9.38 3.62
N LEU A 136 -6.68 -9.17 3.41
CA LEU A 136 -7.46 -9.73 2.30
C LEU A 136 -7.94 -8.67 1.29
N THR A 137 -7.05 -7.73 0.97
CA THR A 137 -7.28 -6.65 0.00
C THR A 137 -6.06 -6.52 -0.91
N GLY A 138 -6.07 -5.56 -1.84
CA GLY A 138 -5.04 -5.33 -2.84
C GLY A 138 -5.60 -4.62 -4.06
N SER A 139 -4.89 -4.65 -5.18
CA SER A 139 -5.42 -4.20 -6.48
C SER A 139 -5.55 -5.38 -7.44
N ILE A 140 -6.70 -5.54 -8.08
CA ILE A 140 -6.91 -6.60 -9.08
C ILE A 140 -6.25 -6.27 -10.43
N GLY A 141 -5.91 -5.01 -10.65
CA GLY A 141 -5.39 -4.52 -11.91
C GLY A 141 -5.06 -3.04 -11.85
N VAL A 142 -4.03 -2.68 -12.60
CA VAL A 142 -3.58 -1.31 -12.78
C VAL A 142 -3.61 -0.98 -14.27
N VAL A 143 -4.26 0.11 -14.64
CA VAL A 143 -4.14 0.73 -15.97
C VAL A 143 -3.46 2.08 -15.77
N THR A 144 -2.31 2.29 -16.38
CA THR A 144 -1.53 3.53 -16.22
C THR A 144 -1.72 4.42 -17.44
N ILE A 145 -2.18 5.66 -17.21
CA ILE A 145 -2.35 6.67 -18.24
C ILE A 145 -1.02 7.40 -18.47
N ASN A 146 -0.60 7.48 -19.73
CA ASN A 146 0.58 8.23 -20.16
C ASN A 146 0.22 9.72 -20.32
N ILE A 147 0.39 10.48 -19.22
CA ILE A 147 0.12 11.92 -19.18
C ILE A 147 1.03 12.72 -20.13
N PRO A 148 2.34 12.41 -20.32
CA PRO A 148 3.18 13.11 -21.28
C PRO A 148 2.58 13.14 -22.70
N ARG A 149 1.97 12.03 -23.12
CA ARG A 149 1.32 11.93 -24.43
C ARG A 149 0.12 12.85 -24.57
N ILE A 150 -0.64 13.06 -23.49
CA ILE A 150 -1.76 14.01 -23.46
C ILE A 150 -1.21 15.43 -23.57
N GLY A 151 -0.22 15.77 -22.74
CA GLY A 151 0.43 17.09 -22.75
C GLY A 151 1.05 17.45 -24.11
N TYR A 152 1.58 16.47 -24.84
CA TYR A 152 2.12 16.67 -26.19
C TYR A 152 1.05 16.91 -27.27
N LYS A 153 -0.13 16.31 -27.13
CA LYS A 153 -1.20 16.39 -28.13
C LYS A 153 -2.16 17.56 -27.91
N ALA A 154 -2.42 17.89 -26.66
CA ALA A 154 -3.40 18.92 -26.29
C ALA A 154 -2.86 20.30 -26.64
N LYS A 155 -3.72 21.16 -27.19
CA LYS A 155 -3.36 22.55 -27.52
C LYS A 155 -3.59 23.51 -26.35
N ASN A 156 -4.41 23.12 -25.38
CA ASN A 156 -4.80 23.90 -24.23
C ASN A 156 -5.22 22.98 -23.07
N GLU A 157 -5.48 23.55 -21.90
CA GLU A 157 -5.87 22.79 -20.72
C GLU A 157 -7.21 22.04 -20.89
N GLU A 158 -8.16 22.60 -21.64
CA GLU A 158 -9.47 21.98 -21.82
C GLU A 158 -9.35 20.67 -22.61
N GLU A 159 -8.65 20.69 -23.74
CA GLU A 159 -8.36 19.49 -24.54
C GLU A 159 -7.59 18.43 -23.73
N PHE A 160 -6.67 18.88 -22.86
CA PHE A 160 -5.92 17.98 -21.99
C PHE A 160 -6.85 17.21 -21.03
N PHE A 161 -7.75 17.90 -20.35
CA PHE A 161 -8.66 17.28 -19.38
C PHE A 161 -9.74 16.44 -20.06
N GLN A 162 -10.22 16.83 -21.24
CA GLN A 162 -11.14 16.02 -22.05
C GLN A 162 -10.52 14.67 -22.45
N GLU A 163 -9.27 14.68 -22.94
CA GLU A 163 -8.59 13.43 -23.30
C GLU A 163 -8.23 12.60 -22.07
N LEU A 164 -7.85 13.22 -20.95
CA LEU A 164 -7.63 12.52 -19.68
C LEU A 164 -8.90 11.81 -19.22
N GLU A 165 -10.05 12.49 -19.22
CA GLU A 165 -11.34 11.88 -18.86
C GLU A 165 -11.69 10.70 -19.76
N ARG A 166 -11.56 10.88 -21.07
CA ARG A 166 -11.84 9.81 -22.05
C ARG A 166 -10.98 8.57 -21.78
N LEU A 167 -9.70 8.75 -21.46
CA LEU A 167 -8.79 7.64 -21.14
C LEU A 167 -9.09 7.02 -19.78
N MET A 168 -9.52 7.80 -18.79
CA MET A 168 -9.96 7.29 -17.49
C MET A 168 -11.21 6.42 -17.61
N GLU A 169 -12.20 6.82 -18.41
CA GLU A 169 -13.42 6.02 -18.61
C GLU A 169 -13.07 4.69 -19.29
N LEU A 170 -12.23 4.71 -20.32
CA LEU A 170 -11.74 3.49 -20.97
C LEU A 170 -10.96 2.58 -20.00
N ALA A 171 -10.13 3.16 -19.13
CA ALA A 171 -9.39 2.41 -18.11
C ALA A 171 -10.34 1.77 -17.09
N LYS A 172 -11.37 2.51 -16.67
CA LYS A 172 -12.42 2.01 -15.77
C LYS A 172 -13.18 0.85 -16.38
N GLU A 173 -13.65 0.96 -17.63
CA GLU A 173 -14.32 -0.13 -18.34
C GLU A 173 -13.45 -1.39 -18.39
N SER A 174 -12.18 -1.25 -18.79
CA SER A 174 -11.21 -2.36 -18.82
C SER A 174 -11.05 -3.04 -17.46
N LEU A 175 -10.94 -2.26 -16.39
CA LEU A 175 -10.79 -2.77 -15.03
C LEU A 175 -12.07 -3.42 -14.48
N ILE A 176 -13.26 -2.97 -14.91
CA ILE A 176 -14.54 -3.62 -14.59
C ILE A 176 -14.62 -4.98 -15.27
N ILE A 177 -14.31 -5.05 -16.57
CA ILE A 177 -14.28 -6.31 -17.32
C ILE A 177 -13.31 -7.31 -16.67
N LYS A 178 -12.10 -6.85 -16.32
CA LYS A 178 -11.12 -7.69 -15.62
C LYS A 178 -11.67 -8.25 -14.31
N ARG A 179 -12.40 -7.45 -13.53
CA ARG A 179 -13.02 -7.89 -12.28
C ARG A 179 -14.03 -9.00 -12.50
N GLU A 180 -14.91 -8.83 -13.48
CA GLU A 180 -15.96 -9.80 -13.81
C GLU A 180 -15.35 -11.13 -14.25
N VAL A 181 -14.30 -11.09 -15.07
CA VAL A 181 -13.54 -12.28 -15.48
C VAL A 181 -12.91 -12.97 -14.27
N LEU A 182 -12.27 -12.22 -13.37
CA LEU A 182 -11.65 -12.79 -12.17
C LEU A 182 -12.69 -13.44 -11.24
N GLU A 183 -13.82 -12.78 -10.99
CA GLU A 183 -14.92 -13.36 -10.22
C GLU A 183 -15.42 -14.66 -10.87
N SER A 184 -15.70 -14.65 -12.18
CA SER A 184 -16.15 -15.83 -12.93
C SER A 184 -15.17 -16.99 -12.86
N PHE A 185 -13.86 -16.71 -13.01
CA PHE A 185 -12.82 -17.74 -12.92
C PHE A 185 -12.63 -18.26 -11.50
N THR A 186 -12.79 -17.42 -10.47
CA THR A 186 -12.77 -17.87 -9.08
C THR A 186 -13.95 -18.79 -8.77
N GLU A 187 -15.16 -18.46 -9.24
CA GLU A 187 -16.34 -19.33 -9.10
C GLU A 187 -16.17 -20.69 -9.80
N LYS A 188 -15.49 -20.71 -10.95
CA LYS A 188 -15.17 -21.95 -11.68
C LYS A 188 -14.03 -22.76 -11.05
N GLY A 189 -13.49 -22.32 -9.91
CA GLY A 189 -12.45 -23.04 -9.17
C GLY A 189 -11.03 -22.87 -9.72
N LEU A 190 -10.78 -21.90 -10.61
CA LEU A 190 -9.45 -21.68 -11.19
C LEU A 190 -8.45 -21.03 -10.21
N TYR A 191 -8.93 -20.53 -9.06
CA TYR A 191 -8.11 -19.90 -8.02
C TYR A 191 -8.39 -20.52 -6.64
N PRO A 192 -8.02 -21.79 -6.39
CA PRO A 192 -8.42 -22.52 -5.18
C PRO A 192 -7.89 -21.88 -3.89
N TYR A 193 -6.62 -21.43 -3.88
CA TYR A 193 -6.04 -20.74 -2.72
C TYR A 193 -6.78 -19.42 -2.42
N SER A 194 -6.98 -18.57 -3.43
CA SER A 194 -7.71 -17.32 -3.27
C SER A 194 -9.14 -17.57 -2.83
N THR A 195 -9.82 -18.58 -3.38
CA THR A 195 -11.17 -19.00 -2.97
C THR A 195 -11.22 -19.32 -1.49
N PHE A 196 -10.26 -20.09 -0.98
CA PHE A 196 -10.17 -20.42 0.43
C PHE A 196 -9.98 -19.15 1.27
N TYR A 197 -8.95 -18.34 1.01
CA TYR A 197 -8.66 -17.17 1.86
C TYR A 197 -9.74 -16.07 1.75
N LEU A 198 -10.38 -15.92 0.59
CA LEU A 198 -11.43 -14.91 0.35
C LEU A 198 -12.85 -15.43 0.65
N ARG A 199 -13.02 -16.67 1.15
CA ARG A 199 -14.34 -17.27 1.43
C ARG A 199 -15.24 -16.41 2.32
N ASN A 200 -14.66 -15.71 3.30
CA ASN A 200 -15.42 -14.85 4.21
C ASN A 200 -15.85 -13.55 3.52
N ILE A 201 -15.01 -13.01 2.63
CA ILE A 201 -15.35 -11.86 1.77
C ILE A 201 -16.51 -12.24 0.85
N LYS A 202 -16.45 -13.41 0.21
CA LYS A 202 -17.54 -13.92 -0.64
C LYS A 202 -18.85 -14.06 0.15
N LYS A 203 -18.81 -14.62 1.36
CA LYS A 203 -19.99 -14.74 2.24
C LYS A 203 -20.58 -13.37 2.60
N GLY A 204 -19.75 -12.37 2.90
CA GLY A 204 -20.19 -11.03 3.29
C GLY A 204 -20.69 -10.16 2.12
N PHE A 205 -20.00 -10.17 0.99
CA PHE A 205 -20.20 -9.21 -0.11
C PHE A 205 -20.69 -9.83 -1.42
N LYS A 206 -20.98 -11.14 -1.42
CA LYS A 206 -21.38 -11.90 -2.61
C LYS A 206 -20.37 -11.83 -3.78
N GLY A 207 -19.11 -11.50 -3.53
CA GLY A 207 -18.00 -11.61 -4.48
C GLY A 207 -16.66 -11.80 -3.77
N TYR A 208 -15.70 -12.48 -4.41
CA TYR A 208 -14.39 -12.76 -3.82
C TYR A 208 -13.49 -11.53 -3.78
N TRP A 209 -13.55 -10.68 -4.81
CA TRP A 209 -12.60 -9.60 -5.04
C TRP A 209 -13.17 -8.23 -4.64
N LYS A 210 -14.34 -8.17 -3.98
CA LYS A 210 -15.03 -6.92 -3.61
C LYS A 210 -14.18 -5.95 -2.77
N ASN A 211 -13.31 -6.49 -1.92
CA ASN A 211 -12.38 -5.69 -1.11
C ASN A 211 -11.12 -5.25 -1.86
N HIS A 212 -10.91 -5.68 -3.11
CA HIS A 212 -9.74 -5.27 -3.89
C HIS A 212 -10.08 -4.08 -4.79
N PHE A 213 -9.15 -3.16 -4.94
CA PHE A 213 -9.29 -1.96 -5.73
C PHE A 213 -9.04 -2.23 -7.22
N SER A 214 -9.62 -1.38 -8.06
CA SER A 214 -9.28 -1.24 -9.47
C SER A 214 -8.49 0.05 -9.59
N THR A 215 -7.25 0.01 -10.04
CA THR A 215 -6.34 1.15 -9.94
C THR A 215 -6.14 1.79 -11.31
N ILE A 216 -6.45 3.08 -11.41
CA ILE A 216 -6.00 3.92 -12.51
C ILE A 216 -4.76 4.66 -12.02
N GLY A 217 -3.62 4.37 -12.63
CA GLY A 217 -2.35 5.03 -12.35
C GLY A 217 -2.06 6.13 -13.38
N ILE A 218 -1.10 7.00 -13.06
CA ILE A 218 -0.53 7.96 -14.00
C ILE A 218 0.99 7.92 -13.95
N ILE A 219 1.62 8.42 -15.01
CA ILE A 219 3.07 8.61 -15.07
C ILE A 219 3.40 9.87 -15.86
N GLY A 220 4.53 10.50 -15.53
CA GLY A 220 5.15 11.54 -16.36
C GLY A 220 4.48 12.92 -16.32
N VAL A 221 3.99 13.34 -15.15
CA VAL A 221 3.34 14.66 -15.00
C VAL A 221 4.30 15.80 -15.33
N ASN A 222 5.58 15.70 -14.93
CA ASN A 222 6.59 16.70 -15.27
C ASN A 222 6.75 16.88 -16.79
N ASP A 223 6.92 15.79 -17.53
CA ASP A 223 7.06 15.82 -18.99
C ASP A 223 5.80 16.33 -19.68
N ALA A 224 4.61 16.05 -19.13
CA ALA A 224 3.36 16.61 -19.63
C ALA A 224 3.31 18.14 -19.46
N LEU A 225 3.80 18.67 -18.35
CA LEU A 225 3.91 20.11 -18.10
C LEU A 225 4.90 20.75 -19.08
N LEU A 226 6.05 20.12 -19.30
CA LEU A 226 7.03 20.59 -20.29
C LEU A 226 6.42 20.64 -21.69
N ASN A 227 5.67 19.61 -22.09
CA ASN A 227 5.03 19.55 -23.41
C ASN A 227 3.90 20.57 -23.59
N LEU A 228 3.04 20.76 -22.58
CA LEU A 228 1.84 21.60 -22.71
C LEU A 228 2.09 23.07 -22.42
N LYS A 229 2.94 23.36 -21.43
CA LYS A 229 3.11 24.70 -20.84
C LYS A 229 4.55 25.19 -20.85
N ASN A 230 5.52 24.34 -21.21
CA ASN A 230 6.95 24.63 -21.14
C ASN A 230 7.41 25.06 -19.73
N VAL A 231 6.84 24.43 -18.69
CA VAL A 231 7.21 24.62 -17.28
C VAL A 231 7.50 23.27 -16.62
N SER A 232 8.31 23.28 -15.56
CA SER A 232 8.64 22.10 -14.75
C SER A 232 7.62 21.94 -13.61
N ILE A 233 7.51 20.73 -13.07
CA ILE A 233 6.74 20.48 -11.83
C ILE A 233 7.30 21.24 -10.62
N ALA A 234 8.56 21.67 -10.67
CA ALA A 234 9.19 22.48 -9.64
C ALA A 234 8.73 23.96 -9.65
N ASP A 235 8.12 24.42 -10.75
CA ASP A 235 7.59 25.77 -10.85
C ASP A 235 6.24 25.89 -10.14
N LYS A 236 5.93 27.07 -9.57
CA LYS A 236 4.64 27.31 -8.87
C LYS A 236 3.42 27.00 -9.74
N GLU A 237 3.47 27.37 -11.03
CA GLU A 237 2.39 27.06 -11.97
C GLU A 237 2.34 25.56 -12.28
N GLY A 238 3.49 24.93 -12.50
CA GLY A 238 3.57 23.50 -12.80
C GLY A 238 3.03 22.63 -11.65
N LEU A 239 3.40 22.95 -10.41
CA LEU A 239 2.87 22.28 -9.22
C LEU A 239 1.36 22.43 -9.12
N LYS A 240 0.82 23.65 -9.29
CA LYS A 240 -0.62 23.91 -9.24
C LYS A 240 -1.39 23.14 -10.32
N PHE A 241 -0.82 23.01 -11.52
CA PHE A 241 -1.43 22.21 -12.58
C PHE A 241 -1.33 20.71 -12.30
N ALA A 242 -0.23 20.23 -11.72
CA ALA A 242 -0.11 18.84 -11.27
C ALA A 242 -1.15 18.49 -10.19
N GLU A 243 -1.38 19.37 -9.22
CA GLU A 243 -2.47 19.24 -8.22
C GLU A 243 -3.84 19.21 -8.89
N LYS A 244 -4.09 20.10 -9.85
CA LYS A 244 -5.33 20.12 -10.64
C LYS A 244 -5.57 18.81 -11.38
N ILE A 245 -4.52 18.17 -11.92
CA ILE A 245 -4.62 16.82 -12.52
C ILE A 245 -5.08 15.80 -11.48
N MET A 246 -4.43 15.77 -10.31
CA MET A 246 -4.77 14.83 -9.25
C MET A 246 -6.20 15.01 -8.72
N ASP A 247 -6.62 16.26 -8.51
CA ASP A 247 -7.98 16.58 -8.06
C ASP A 247 -9.03 16.23 -9.12
N PHE A 248 -8.75 16.51 -10.39
CA PHE A 248 -9.63 16.12 -11.49
C PHE A 248 -9.84 14.60 -11.51
N MET A 249 -8.76 13.83 -11.42
CA MET A 249 -8.84 12.38 -11.41
C MET A 249 -9.56 11.82 -10.18
N ARG A 250 -9.36 12.43 -9.01
CA ARG A 250 -9.98 12.00 -7.75
C ARG A 250 -11.49 12.23 -7.72
N ASN A 251 -11.98 13.27 -8.38
CA ASN A 251 -13.39 13.68 -8.36
C ASN A 251 -14.26 12.98 -9.42
N LYS A 252 -13.68 12.08 -10.22
CA LYS A 252 -14.34 11.31 -11.28
C LYS A 252 -14.43 9.83 -10.88
#